data_AF-A0A3D5BKS3-F1
#
_entry.id   AF-A0A3D5BKS3-F1
#
_cell.length_a   1.000
_cell.length_b   1.000
_cell.length_c   1.000
_cell.angle_alpha   90.00
_cell.angle_beta   90.00
_cell.angle_gamma   90.00
#
_symmetry.space_group_name_H-M   'P 1'
#
loop_
_entity.id
_entity.type
_entity.pdbx_description
1 polymer ?
#
loop_
_entity_poly.entity_id
_entity_poly.type
_entity_poly.pdbx_seq_one_letter_code
_entity_poly.pdbx_strand_id
1 'polypeptide(L)'
;MDVFFAVLFFAFSSTITPGPNNIMMMSSGVNYGVKASLPHLFGICIGFPLMVLMIGLGFGVVLTNQPWLHLTIKVLGVLYLCWLAWKIASSTPTSLEGSNSKPFSFLQAAAFQWVNGKAWVMASGAVAAFTTMQGQFYQDVMQITLAFLLMSLPCVGSWLLFGALLRRWLNQPTTQRSFNICMALLLLGSVWPVLLEIVQQLKAD
;
A
#
# COMPACT_ATOMS: atom_id res chain seq x y z
N MET A 1 22.28 17.25 4.79
CA MET A 1 21.37 17.49 3.65
C MET A 1 21.37 16.29 2.71
N ASP A 2 22.54 15.72 2.38
CA ASP A 2 22.67 14.61 1.42
C ASP A 2 21.88 13.33 1.81
N VAL A 3 21.88 12.95 3.10
CA VAL A 3 21.13 11.77 3.57
C VAL A 3 19.63 11.95 3.40
N PHE A 4 19.08 13.14 3.71
CA PHE A 4 17.65 13.39 3.55
C PHE A 4 17.22 13.30 2.07
N PHE A 5 18.04 13.78 1.14
CA PHE A 5 17.78 13.59 -0.30
C PHE A 5 17.82 12.11 -0.70
N ALA A 6 18.78 11.33 -0.19
CA ALA A 6 18.83 9.89 -0.44
C ALA A 6 17.56 9.18 0.07
N VAL A 7 17.09 9.54 1.26
CA VAL A 7 15.84 9.04 1.84
C VAL A 7 14.63 9.47 1.00
N LEU A 8 14.57 10.71 0.53
CA LEU A 8 13.51 11.17 -0.38
C LEU A 8 13.49 10.39 -1.69
N PHE A 9 14.65 10.13 -2.30
CA PHE A 9 14.75 9.32 -3.51
C PHE A 9 14.33 7.87 -3.26
N PHE A 10 14.73 7.29 -2.13
CA PHE A 10 14.27 5.97 -1.72
C PHE A 10 12.75 5.94 -1.54
N ALA A 11 12.19 6.92 -0.82
CA ALA A 11 10.75 7.04 -0.59
C ALA A 11 9.99 7.20 -1.91
N PHE A 12 10.48 8.03 -2.83
CA PHE A 12 9.91 8.19 -4.16
C PHE A 12 9.94 6.87 -4.95
N SER A 13 11.11 6.27 -5.12
CA SER A 13 11.30 5.04 -5.90
C SER A 13 10.46 3.89 -5.37
N SER A 14 10.46 3.69 -4.06
CA SER A 14 9.69 2.62 -3.40
C SER A 14 8.18 2.86 -3.47
N THR A 15 7.73 4.11 -3.35
CA THR A 15 6.30 4.45 -3.32
C THR A 15 5.67 4.54 -4.72
N ILE A 16 6.39 5.02 -5.73
CA ILE A 16 5.84 5.17 -7.10
C ILE A 16 5.67 3.82 -7.80
N THR A 17 6.44 2.80 -7.43
CA THR A 17 6.42 1.49 -8.08
C THR A 17 5.08 0.77 -7.88
N PRO A 18 4.60 -0.03 -8.86
CA PRO A 18 3.35 -0.76 -8.75
C PRO A 18 3.34 -1.68 -7.53
N GLY A 19 2.19 -1.79 -6.87
CA GLY A 19 1.99 -2.56 -5.66
C GLY A 19 0.57 -2.39 -5.13
N PRO A 20 0.19 -3.05 -4.02
CA PRO A 20 -1.19 -3.11 -3.56
C PRO A 20 -1.86 -1.74 -3.43
N ASN A 21 -1.23 -0.80 -2.70
CA ASN A 21 -1.75 0.57 -2.53
C ASN A 21 -2.00 1.26 -3.88
N ASN A 22 -1.04 1.19 -4.81
CA ASN A 22 -1.12 1.88 -6.10
C ASN A 22 -2.16 1.24 -7.04
N ILE A 23 -2.24 -0.09 -7.07
CA ILE A 23 -3.25 -0.84 -7.82
C ILE A 23 -4.66 -0.51 -7.30
N MET A 24 -4.82 -0.51 -5.98
CA MET A 24 -6.09 -0.16 -5.34
C MET A 24 -6.48 1.30 -5.59
N MET A 25 -5.52 2.24 -5.57
CA MET A 25 -5.77 3.65 -5.85
C MET A 25 -6.12 3.92 -7.31
N MET A 26 -5.45 3.24 -8.24
CA MET A 26 -5.77 3.30 -9.65
C MET A 26 -7.16 2.74 -9.94
N SER A 27 -7.48 1.57 -9.37
CA SER A 27 -8.82 0.98 -9.43
C SER A 27 -9.87 1.90 -8.79
N SER A 28 -9.53 2.58 -7.69
CA SER A 28 -10.42 3.55 -7.04
C SER A 28 -10.67 4.78 -7.93
N GLY A 29 -9.64 5.26 -8.63
CA GLY A 29 -9.75 6.34 -9.61
C GLY A 29 -10.65 5.99 -10.79
N VAL A 30 -10.52 4.77 -11.34
CA VAL A 30 -11.36 4.27 -12.43
C VAL A 30 -12.80 4.08 -11.98
N ASN A 31 -13.03 3.38 -10.88
CA ASN A 31 -14.37 2.95 -10.46
C ASN A 31 -15.16 4.06 -9.72
N TYR A 32 -14.50 4.88 -8.90
CA TYR A 32 -15.16 5.86 -8.01
C TYR A 32 -14.78 7.31 -8.33
N GLY A 33 -13.71 7.55 -9.08
CA GLY A 33 -13.21 8.89 -9.39
C GLY A 33 -12.42 9.53 -8.23
N VAL A 34 -11.87 10.72 -8.48
CA VAL A 34 -10.94 11.39 -7.55
C VAL A 34 -11.61 11.79 -6.24
N LYS A 35 -12.73 12.53 -6.29
CA LYS A 35 -13.38 13.11 -5.10
C LYS A 35 -13.77 12.03 -4.08
N ALA A 36 -14.40 10.96 -4.53
CA ALA A 36 -14.81 9.85 -3.66
C ALA A 36 -13.61 9.08 -3.09
N SER A 37 -12.46 9.09 -3.77
CA SER A 37 -11.25 8.36 -3.37
C SER A 37 -10.31 9.15 -2.48
N LEU A 38 -10.62 10.40 -2.12
CA LEU A 38 -9.76 11.21 -1.24
C LEU A 38 -9.57 10.59 0.16
N PRO A 39 -10.59 10.04 0.84
CA PRO A 39 -10.39 9.37 2.11
C PRO A 39 -9.40 8.19 2.00
N HIS A 40 -9.52 7.39 0.93
CA HIS A 40 -8.59 6.29 0.63
C HIS A 40 -7.16 6.81 0.46
N LEU A 41 -6.97 7.85 -0.36
CA LEU A 41 -5.67 8.49 -0.61
C LEU A 41 -5.02 8.96 0.69
N PHE A 42 -5.74 9.75 1.49
CA PHE A 42 -5.20 10.27 2.74
C PHE A 42 -4.95 9.19 3.79
N GLY A 43 -5.75 8.12 3.80
CA GLY A 43 -5.49 6.97 4.66
C GLY A 43 -4.17 6.29 4.34
N ILE A 44 -3.78 6.20 3.06
CA ILE A 44 -2.44 5.72 2.67
C ILE A 44 -1.37 6.75 3.04
N CYS A 45 -1.58 8.02 2.66
CA CYS A 45 -0.59 9.09 2.85
C CYS A 45 -0.26 9.38 4.32
N ILE A 46 -1.19 9.13 5.25
CA ILE A 46 -0.97 9.32 6.68
C ILE A 46 -0.65 7.97 7.34
N GLY A 47 -1.37 6.91 6.97
CA GLY A 47 -1.21 5.60 7.59
C GLY A 47 0.17 5.00 7.37
N PHE A 48 0.76 5.15 6.17
CA PHE A 48 2.05 4.56 5.88
C PHE A 48 3.21 5.27 6.61
N PRO A 49 3.34 6.61 6.58
CA PRO A 49 4.32 7.29 7.44
C PRO A 49 4.13 7.02 8.93
N LEU A 50 2.89 6.90 9.41
CA LEU A 50 2.63 6.53 10.81
C LEU A 50 3.13 5.12 11.13
N MET A 51 2.95 4.17 10.22
CA MET A 51 3.51 2.81 10.34
C MET A 51 5.04 2.85 10.38
N VAL A 52 5.69 3.63 9.50
CA VAL A 52 7.15 3.83 9.47
C VAL A 52 7.64 4.38 10.81
N LEU A 53 6.96 5.40 11.34
CA LEU A 53 7.25 5.98 12.65
C LEU A 53 7.19 4.92 13.75
N MET A 54 6.12 4.13 13.81
CA MET A 54 5.96 3.07 14.81
C MET A 54 7.05 2.00 14.69
N ILE A 55 7.37 1.54 13.47
CA ILE A 55 8.43 0.57 13.24
C ILE A 55 9.78 1.13 13.69
N GLY A 56 10.08 2.37 13.32
CA GLY A 56 11.30 3.07 13.72
C GLY A 56 11.41 3.25 15.24
N LEU A 57 10.31 3.50 15.95
CA LEU A 57 10.30 3.59 17.42
C LEU A 57 10.43 2.23 18.13
N GLY A 58 10.60 1.13 17.40
CA GLY A 58 10.85 -0.20 17.96
C GLY A 58 9.63 -1.11 17.98
N PHE A 59 8.49 -0.71 17.40
CA PHE A 59 7.33 -1.61 17.27
C PHE A 59 7.67 -2.85 16.42
N GLY A 60 8.62 -2.73 15.49
CA GLY A 60 9.13 -3.87 14.73
C GLY A 60 9.76 -4.97 15.61
N VAL A 61 10.35 -4.60 16.75
CA VAL A 61 10.98 -5.55 17.70
C VAL A 61 9.94 -6.45 18.36
N VAL A 62 8.74 -5.93 18.60
CA VAL A 62 7.63 -6.71 19.16
C VAL A 62 7.24 -7.85 18.23
N LEU A 63 7.22 -7.60 16.92
CA LEU A 63 6.87 -8.58 15.90
C LEU A 63 7.98 -9.59 15.64
N THR A 64 9.26 -9.19 15.73
CA THR A 64 10.37 -10.15 15.65
C THR A 64 10.41 -11.08 16.86
N ASN A 65 10.02 -10.59 18.03
CA ASN A 65 9.94 -11.40 19.26
C ASN A 65 8.68 -12.29 19.34
N GLN A 66 7.67 -12.02 18.50
CA GLN A 66 6.47 -12.85 18.40
C GLN A 66 6.21 -13.30 16.95
N PRO A 67 6.93 -14.33 16.48
CA PRO A 67 6.83 -14.82 15.11
C PRO A 67 5.40 -15.22 14.69
N TRP A 68 4.62 -15.77 15.63
CA TRP A 68 3.22 -16.16 15.41
C TRP A 68 2.29 -14.98 15.15
N LEU A 69 2.53 -13.84 15.80
CA LEU A 69 1.77 -12.62 15.56
C LEU A 69 2.05 -12.09 14.15
N HIS A 70 3.32 -12.05 13.77
CA HIS A 70 3.73 -11.60 12.45
C HIS A 70 3.19 -12.53 11.34
N LEU A 71 3.26 -13.85 11.56
CA LEU A 71 2.67 -14.85 10.65
C LEU A 71 1.16 -14.64 10.49
N THR A 72 0.44 -14.43 11.60
CA THR A 72 -1.01 -14.19 11.58
C THR A 72 -1.36 -12.96 10.76
N ILE A 73 -0.63 -11.85 10.94
CA ILE A 73 -0.83 -10.62 10.16
C ILE A 73 -0.60 -10.88 8.67
N LYS A 74 0.46 -11.60 8.29
CA LYS A 74 0.74 -11.95 6.89
C LYS A 74 -0.37 -12.79 6.29
N VAL A 75 -0.81 -13.86 6.98
CA VAL A 75 -1.89 -14.74 6.51
C VAL A 75 -3.19 -13.97 6.33
N LEU A 76 -3.59 -13.16 7.32
CA LEU A 76 -4.79 -12.33 7.22
C LEU A 76 -4.68 -11.32 6.08
N GLY A 77 -3.51 -10.73 5.88
CA GLY A 77 -3.25 -9.80 4.78
C GLY A 77 -3.37 -10.42 3.40
N VAL A 78 -2.79 -11.62 3.22
CA VAL A 78 -2.91 -12.41 1.98
C VAL A 78 -4.38 -12.72 1.70
N LEU A 79 -5.12 -13.26 2.67
CA LEU A 79 -6.54 -13.59 2.51
C LEU A 79 -7.35 -12.35 2.15
N TYR A 80 -7.08 -11.22 2.82
CA TYR A 80 -7.76 -9.96 2.55
C TYR A 80 -7.43 -9.41 1.16
N LEU A 81 -6.18 -9.50 0.71
CA LEU A 81 -5.75 -9.10 -0.63
C LEU A 81 -6.39 -9.96 -1.72
N CYS A 82 -6.49 -11.28 -1.51
CA CYS A 82 -7.21 -12.18 -2.41
C CYS A 82 -8.70 -11.81 -2.48
N TRP A 83 -9.32 -11.51 -1.34
CA TRP A 83 -10.70 -11.04 -1.29
C TRP A 83 -10.88 -9.69 -2.02
N LEU A 84 -9.93 -8.76 -1.87
CA LEU A 84 -9.94 -7.49 -2.60
C LEU A 84 -9.76 -7.68 -4.10
N ALA A 85 -8.86 -8.57 -4.52
CA ALA A 85 -8.67 -8.89 -5.93
C ALA A 85 -9.96 -9.45 -6.53
N TRP A 86 -10.64 -10.35 -5.81
CA TRP A 86 -11.96 -10.83 -6.21
C TRP A 86 -12.98 -9.69 -6.30
N LYS A 87 -13.04 -8.80 -5.30
CA LYS A 87 -13.94 -7.64 -5.30
C LYS A 87 -13.68 -6.67 -6.46
N ILE A 88 -12.41 -6.46 -6.83
CA ILE A 88 -12.03 -5.66 -8.00
C ILE A 88 -12.48 -6.39 -9.28
N ALA A 89 -12.20 -7.68 -9.42
CA ALA A 89 -12.60 -8.45 -10.60
C ALA A 89 -14.13 -8.55 -10.77
N SER A 90 -14.87 -8.57 -9.66
CA SER A 90 -16.34 -8.67 -9.65
C SER A 90 -17.05 -7.32 -9.69
N SER A 91 -16.34 -6.19 -9.76
CA SER A 91 -17.01 -4.88 -9.79
C SER A 91 -17.79 -4.70 -11.10
N THR A 92 -19.10 -4.46 -10.96
CA THR A 92 -20.02 -4.38 -12.10
C THR A 92 -19.74 -3.11 -12.91
N PRO A 93 -19.51 -3.20 -14.23
CA PRO A 93 -19.24 -2.03 -15.08
C PRO A 93 -20.41 -1.06 -15.28
N THR A 94 -21.51 -1.19 -14.54
CA THR A 94 -22.82 -0.65 -14.94
C THR A 94 -23.53 0.05 -13.79
N SER A 95 -23.83 1.33 -14.02
CA SER A 95 -24.49 2.34 -13.17
C SER A 95 -23.58 3.06 -12.17
N LEU A 96 -22.99 4.16 -12.65
CA LEU A 96 -22.28 5.18 -11.90
C LEU A 96 -23.12 5.90 -10.82
N GLU A 97 -24.38 5.47 -10.61
CA GLU A 97 -25.35 6.08 -9.69
C GLU A 97 -26.01 5.09 -8.72
N GLY A 98 -25.71 3.77 -8.76
CA GLY A 98 -26.47 2.77 -8.01
C GLY A 98 -25.69 1.67 -7.30
N SER A 99 -24.37 1.56 -7.50
CA SER A 99 -23.57 0.56 -6.79
C SER A 99 -23.32 1.01 -5.34
N ASN A 100 -23.81 0.24 -4.36
CA ASN A 100 -23.47 0.38 -2.93
C ASN A 100 -21.97 0.16 -2.61
N SER A 101 -21.13 -0.14 -3.62
CA SER A 101 -19.68 -0.25 -3.43
C SER A 101 -19.07 1.13 -3.24
N LYS A 102 -18.49 1.35 -2.06
CA LYS A 102 -17.72 2.55 -1.73
C LYS A 102 -16.21 2.29 -1.88
N PRO A 103 -15.41 3.31 -2.20
CA PRO A 103 -13.97 3.22 -2.07
C PRO A 103 -13.58 2.97 -0.62
N PHE A 104 -12.31 2.63 -0.39
CA PHE A 104 -11.78 2.48 0.96
C PHE A 104 -12.00 3.75 1.78
N SER A 105 -12.45 3.58 3.01
CA SER A 105 -12.43 4.67 3.97
C SER A 105 -11.01 5.01 4.37
N PHE A 106 -10.81 6.20 4.95
CA PHE A 106 -9.54 6.59 5.56
C PHE A 106 -8.99 5.52 6.51
N LEU A 107 -9.84 5.04 7.42
CA LEU A 107 -9.41 4.07 8.43
C LEU A 107 -9.10 2.70 7.82
N GLN A 108 -9.87 2.25 6.82
CA GLN A 108 -9.57 1.02 6.10
C GLN A 108 -8.22 1.12 5.38
N ALA A 109 -7.94 2.24 4.73
CA ALA A 109 -6.68 2.48 4.04
C ALA A 109 -5.49 2.59 5.00
N ALA A 110 -5.66 3.26 6.15
CA ALA A 110 -4.62 3.35 7.16
C ALA A 110 -4.34 1.98 7.84
N ALA A 111 -5.39 1.24 8.19
CA ALA A 111 -5.27 -0.11 8.74
C ALA A 111 -4.65 -1.09 7.74
N PHE A 112 -4.95 -0.93 6.45
CA PHE A 112 -4.43 -1.77 5.39
C PHE A 112 -2.90 -1.75 5.27
N GLN A 113 -2.24 -0.67 5.72
CA GLN A 113 -0.77 -0.58 5.69
C GLN A 113 -0.11 -1.71 6.49
N TRP A 114 -0.74 -2.13 7.60
CA TRP A 114 -0.24 -3.17 8.48
C TRP A 114 -0.28 -4.58 7.90
N VAL A 115 -1.18 -4.82 6.94
CA VAL A 115 -1.29 -6.11 6.25
C VAL A 115 -0.56 -6.13 4.90
N ASN A 116 -0.09 -4.97 4.45
CA ASN A 116 0.61 -4.83 3.17
C ASN A 116 2.09 -5.21 3.34
N GLY A 117 2.49 -6.39 2.83
CA GLY A 117 3.88 -6.86 2.91
C GLY A 117 4.88 -5.90 2.24
N LYS A 118 4.48 -5.20 1.17
CA LYS A 118 5.33 -4.17 0.55
C LYS A 118 5.58 -3.02 1.51
N ALA A 119 4.57 -2.61 2.29
CA ALA A 119 4.73 -1.56 3.30
C ALA A 119 5.76 -1.96 4.36
N TRP A 120 5.71 -3.21 4.83
CA TRP A 120 6.71 -3.76 5.76
C TRP A 120 8.12 -3.71 5.20
N VAL A 121 8.33 -4.20 3.98
CA VAL A 121 9.65 -4.20 3.32
C VAL A 121 10.19 -2.78 3.16
N MET A 122 9.33 -1.83 2.73
CA MET A 122 9.73 -0.44 2.57
C MET A 122 10.09 0.23 3.90
N ALA A 123 9.25 0.06 4.94
CA ALA A 123 9.47 0.70 6.23
C ALA A 123 10.70 0.13 6.95
N SER A 124 10.81 -1.20 7.05
CA SER A 124 11.96 -1.85 7.67
C SER A 124 13.25 -1.60 6.89
N GLY A 125 13.21 -1.65 5.55
CA GLY A 125 14.34 -1.36 4.69
C GLY A 125 14.83 0.08 4.84
N ALA A 126 13.93 1.06 4.90
CA ALA A 126 14.31 2.45 5.12
C ALA A 126 14.94 2.66 6.51
N VAL A 127 14.33 2.12 7.56
CA VAL A 127 14.87 2.21 8.92
C VAL A 127 16.25 1.55 8.99
N ALA A 128 16.42 0.36 8.42
CA ALA A 128 17.69 -0.34 8.40
C ALA A 128 18.78 0.38 7.58
N ALA A 129 18.42 0.99 6.45
CA ALA A 129 19.38 1.62 5.55
C ALA A 129 19.80 3.03 5.97
N PHE A 130 18.92 3.77 6.67
CA PHE A 130 19.08 5.20 6.90
C PHE A 130 19.07 5.63 8.37
N THR A 131 19.05 4.70 9.33
CA THR A 131 19.22 5.04 10.76
C THR A 131 20.60 4.67 11.28
N THR A 132 21.08 5.46 12.25
CA THR A 132 22.35 5.23 12.94
C THR A 132 22.14 5.01 14.44
N MET A 133 22.87 4.05 15.01
CA MET A 133 22.79 3.73 16.46
C MET A 133 23.56 4.74 17.33
N GLN A 134 24.34 5.64 16.72
CA GLN A 134 25.25 6.56 17.41
C GLN A 134 24.57 7.92 17.70
N GLY A 135 23.45 7.88 18.40
CA GLY A 135 22.84 9.05 19.07
C GLY A 135 21.83 9.88 18.27
N GLN A 136 21.67 9.67 16.96
CA GLN A 136 20.71 10.41 16.12
C GLN A 136 19.50 9.59 15.65
N PHE A 137 19.37 8.36 16.14
CA PHE A 137 18.34 7.40 15.71
C PHE A 137 16.92 7.99 15.58
N TYR A 138 16.43 8.71 16.60
CA TYR A 138 15.09 9.31 16.55
C TYR A 138 14.97 10.40 15.47
N GLN A 139 16.03 11.17 15.23
CA GLN A 139 16.05 12.19 14.17
C GLN A 139 16.03 11.51 12.80
N ASP A 140 16.78 10.43 12.61
CA ASP A 140 16.78 9.63 11.38
C ASP A 140 15.36 9.07 11.11
N VAL A 141 14.71 8.49 12.11
CA VAL A 141 13.32 8.00 12.00
C VAL A 141 12.34 9.13 11.65
N MET A 142 12.50 10.33 12.22
CA MET A 142 11.67 11.49 11.85
C MET A 142 11.90 11.91 10.40
N GLN A 143 13.16 11.93 9.94
CA GLN A 143 13.50 12.28 8.56
C GLN A 143 12.93 11.27 7.56
N ILE A 144 13.01 9.97 7.86
CA ILE A 144 12.41 8.90 7.05
C ILE A 144 10.88 9.05 7.00
N THR A 145 10.26 9.27 8.16
CA THR A 145 8.80 9.47 8.28
C THR A 145 8.36 10.68 7.46
N LEU A 146 9.06 11.81 7.58
CA LEU A 146 8.78 13.03 6.84
C LEU A 146 8.97 12.83 5.33
N ALA A 147 10.03 12.13 4.91
CA ALA A 147 10.27 11.85 3.51
C ALA A 147 9.14 11.01 2.88
N PHE A 148 8.66 9.97 3.58
CA PHE A 148 7.51 9.19 3.13
C PHE A 148 6.22 9.99 3.13
N LEU A 149 5.99 10.86 4.11
CA LEU A 149 4.83 11.75 4.14
C LEU A 149 4.83 12.73 2.94
N LEU A 150 5.98 13.31 2.62
CA LEU A 150 6.13 14.22 1.49
C LEU A 150 5.98 13.51 0.14
N MET A 151 6.50 12.28 0.03
CA MET A 151 6.46 11.51 -1.22
C MET A 151 5.17 10.72 -1.44
N SER A 152 4.43 10.36 -0.38
CA SER A 152 3.22 9.55 -0.51
C SER A 152 2.16 10.24 -1.35
N LEU A 153 1.91 11.53 -1.12
CA LEU A 153 0.87 12.27 -1.84
C LEU A 153 1.16 12.37 -3.36
N PRO A 154 2.32 12.84 -3.83
CA PRO A 154 2.60 12.90 -5.27
C PRO A 154 2.65 11.49 -5.89
N CYS A 155 3.25 10.50 -5.23
CA CYS A 155 3.35 9.16 -5.78
C CYS A 155 1.98 8.48 -5.87
N VAL A 156 1.28 8.33 -4.75
CA VAL A 156 -0.01 7.63 -4.68
C VAL A 156 -1.11 8.45 -5.38
N GLY A 157 -1.05 9.78 -5.28
CA GLY A 157 -1.94 10.70 -6.00
C GLY A 157 -1.79 10.58 -7.51
N SER A 158 -0.58 10.38 -8.05
CA SER A 158 -0.40 10.16 -9.48
C SER A 158 -1.14 8.92 -9.99
N TRP A 159 -1.14 7.82 -9.21
CA TRP A 159 -1.90 6.60 -9.54
C TRP A 159 -3.41 6.83 -9.50
N LEU A 160 -3.90 7.61 -8.52
CA LEU A 160 -5.32 8.01 -8.48
C LEU A 160 -5.72 8.83 -9.70
N LEU A 161 -4.93 9.86 -10.03
CA LEU A 161 -5.19 10.73 -11.17
C LEU A 161 -5.11 9.94 -12.47
N PHE A 162 -4.12 9.07 -12.61
CA PHE A 162 -3.99 8.20 -13.78
C PHE A 162 -5.21 7.29 -13.95
N GLY A 163 -5.68 6.65 -12.86
CA GLY A 163 -6.93 5.89 -12.88
C GLY A 163 -8.15 6.74 -13.29
N ALA A 164 -8.27 7.95 -12.74
CA ALA A 164 -9.37 8.86 -13.09
C ALA A 164 -9.33 9.34 -14.56
N LEU A 165 -8.13 9.51 -15.13
CA LEU A 165 -7.95 9.85 -16.55
C LEU A 165 -8.30 8.65 -17.44
N LEU A 166 -7.83 7.45 -17.09
CA LEU A 166 -8.13 6.21 -17.80
C LEU A 166 -9.61 5.91 -17.86
N ARG A 167 -10.38 6.33 -16.85
CA ARG A 167 -11.84 6.20 -16.82
C ARG A 167 -12.52 6.69 -18.11
N ARG A 168 -12.00 7.74 -18.76
CA ARG A 168 -12.55 8.30 -20.01
C ARG A 168 -12.39 7.38 -21.22
N TRP A 169 -11.42 6.47 -21.20
CA TRP A 169 -11.20 5.48 -22.26
C TRP A 169 -11.85 4.13 -21.93
N LEU A 170 -12.19 3.91 -20.66
CA LEU A 170 -12.91 2.73 -20.18
C LEU A 170 -14.43 2.99 -20.19
N ASN A 171 -15.00 3.47 -21.30
CA ASN A 171 -16.44 3.77 -21.37
C ASN A 171 -17.31 2.55 -21.74
N GLN A 172 -16.69 1.45 -22.18
CA GLN A 172 -17.40 0.22 -22.53
C GLN A 172 -17.37 -0.79 -21.37
N PRO A 173 -18.48 -1.49 -21.08
CA PRO A 173 -18.52 -2.49 -20.02
C PRO A 173 -17.45 -3.59 -20.15
N THR A 174 -17.12 -3.98 -21.38
CA THR A 174 -16.11 -4.99 -21.70
C THR A 174 -14.68 -4.52 -21.40
N THR A 175 -14.35 -3.26 -21.71
CA THR A 175 -13.02 -2.69 -21.44
C THR A 175 -12.83 -2.42 -19.94
N GLN A 176 -13.86 -1.94 -19.25
CA GLN A 176 -13.85 -1.83 -17.77
C GLN A 176 -13.64 -3.18 -17.11
N ARG A 177 -14.36 -4.22 -17.54
CA ARG A 177 -14.21 -5.56 -16.99
C ARG A 177 -12.80 -6.12 -17.22
N SER A 178 -12.25 -5.93 -18.41
CA SER A 178 -10.88 -6.36 -18.74
C SER A 178 -9.84 -5.64 -17.89
N PHE A 179 -10.03 -4.33 -17.68
CA PHE A 179 -9.19 -3.53 -16.79
C PHE A 179 -9.25 -4.03 -15.34
N ASN A 180 -10.45 -4.26 -14.81
CA ASN A 180 -10.67 -4.74 -13.45
C ASN A 180 -10.04 -6.13 -13.24
N ILE A 181 -10.17 -7.04 -14.21
CA ILE A 181 -9.49 -8.34 -14.17
C ILE A 181 -7.97 -8.17 -14.18
N CYS A 182 -7.43 -7.31 -15.03
CA CYS A 182 -5.99 -7.02 -15.06
C CYS A 182 -5.48 -6.49 -13.71
N MET A 183 -6.18 -5.53 -13.11
CA MET A 183 -5.82 -5.00 -11.78
C MET A 183 -5.91 -6.07 -10.69
N ALA A 184 -6.94 -6.93 -10.72
CA ALA A 184 -7.07 -8.04 -9.79
C ALA A 184 -5.91 -9.04 -9.92
N LEU A 185 -5.52 -9.39 -11.15
CA LEU A 185 -4.37 -10.27 -11.40
C LEU A 185 -3.06 -9.65 -10.94
N LEU A 186 -2.84 -8.35 -11.17
CA LEU A 186 -1.67 -7.63 -10.64
C LEU A 186 -1.67 -7.61 -9.10
N LEU A 187 -2.84 -7.44 -8.48
CA LEU A 187 -2.96 -7.48 -7.02
C LEU A 187 -2.62 -8.86 -6.48
N LEU A 188 -3.14 -9.94 -7.09
CA LEU A 188 -2.77 -11.31 -6.75
C LEU A 188 -1.27 -11.58 -6.99
N GLY A 189 -0.71 -11.06 -8.08
CA GLY A 189 0.73 -11.13 -8.34
C GLY A 189 1.56 -10.47 -7.23
N SER A 190 1.09 -9.35 -6.68
CA SER A 190 1.77 -8.66 -5.57
C SER A 190 1.71 -9.41 -4.23
N VAL A 191 0.82 -10.39 -4.09
CA VAL A 191 0.69 -11.27 -2.92
C VAL A 191 1.76 -12.36 -2.91
N TRP A 192 2.28 -12.73 -4.09
CA TRP A 192 3.22 -13.84 -4.27
C TRP A 192 4.47 -13.80 -3.37
N PRO A 193 5.18 -12.67 -3.20
CA PRO A 193 6.34 -12.61 -2.32
C PRO A 193 5.99 -12.93 -0.87
N VAL A 194 4.85 -12.43 -0.38
CA VAL A 194 4.40 -12.67 1.00
C VAL A 194 4.01 -14.12 1.21
N LEU A 195 3.40 -14.77 0.21
CA LEU A 195 3.12 -16.21 0.26
C LEU A 195 4.39 -17.05 0.39
N LEU A 196 5.45 -16.70 -0.34
CA LEU A 196 6.73 -17.39 -0.23
C LEU A 196 7.33 -17.25 1.16
N GLU A 197 7.27 -16.06 1.75
CA GLU A 197 7.73 -15.83 3.13
C GLU A 197 6.95 -16.67 4.15
N ILE A 198 5.61 -16.76 4.02
CA ILE A 198 4.77 -17.59 4.90
C ILE A 198 5.18 -19.06 4.79
N VAL A 199 5.36 -19.58 3.57
CA VAL A 199 5.74 -20.99 3.34
C VAL A 199 7.14 -21.27 3.88
N GLN A 200 8.08 -20.34 3.75
CA GLN A 200 9.42 -20.49 4.30
C GLN A 200 9.39 -20.51 5.83
N GLN A 201 8.63 -19.61 6.45
CA GLN A 201 8.50 -19.54 7.90
C GLN A 201 7.91 -20.83 8.47
N LEU A 202 6.85 -21.36 7.86
CA LEU A 202 6.20 -22.63 8.29
C LEU A 202 7.08 -23.88 8.11
N LYS A 203 8.12 -23.82 7.27
CA LYS A 203 9.07 -24.93 7.08
C LYS A 203 10.25 -24.87 8.05
N ALA A 204 10.49 -23.72 8.67
CA ALA A 204 11.59 -23.51 9.60
C ALA A 204 11.21 -23.90 11.05
N ASP A 205 9.92 -24.05 11.33
CA ASP A 205 9.33 -24.57 12.57
C ASP A 205 9.02 -26.07 12.45
#